data_AF-A0A3M7PC09-F1
#
_entry.id   AF-A0A3M7PC09-F1
#
_cell.length_a   1.000
_cell.length_b   1.000
_cell.length_c   1.000
_cell.angle_alpha   90.00
_cell.angle_beta   90.00
_cell.angle_gamma   90.00
#
_symmetry.space_group_name_H-M   'P 1'
#
loop_
_entity.id
_entity.type
_entity.pdbx_description
1 polymer ?
#
loop_
_entity_poly.entity_id
_entity_poly.type
_entity_poly.pdbx_seq_one_letter_code
_entity_poly.pdbx_strand_id
1 'polypeptide(L)'
;MSIGVDQPLSLSCLSKKSTGLTIEREQLRNVKSTSAGPDGISGKLLYSAGLELVSFLVTIFNHCVNKGIVIDEWRLGNIKPIPKVQNPTTPSDMRPIAITSTPCKIMERIITKQILRLVRVRLLTNKQFGFLTGRSTTDALHSKSKIKFKNEIQISNSE
;
A
#
# COMPACT_ATOMS: atom_id res chain seq x y z
N MET A 1 14.48 11.98 18.66
CA MET A 1 14.91 10.57 18.77
C MET A 1 14.63 9.91 17.43
N SER A 2 15.60 9.96 16.53
CA SER A 2 15.49 9.49 15.16
C SER A 2 15.66 7.98 15.15
N ILE A 3 14.56 7.23 15.11
CA ILE A 3 14.61 5.79 14.87
C ILE A 3 14.82 5.59 13.38
N GLY A 4 16.05 5.20 13.02
CA GLY A 4 16.45 4.85 11.67
C GLY A 4 15.53 3.79 11.09
N VAL A 5 14.90 4.14 9.98
CA VAL A 5 14.23 3.20 9.08
C VAL A 5 15.24 2.76 8.03
N ASP A 6 16.44 2.35 8.48
CA ASP A 6 17.54 1.94 7.61
C ASP A 6 17.42 0.47 7.23
N GLN A 7 16.40 0.16 6.45
CA GLN A 7 16.53 -0.87 5.42
C GLN A 7 15.95 -0.31 4.13
N PRO A 8 16.76 -0.08 3.09
CA PRO A 8 16.22 0.35 1.81
C PRO A 8 15.26 -0.74 1.33
N LEU A 9 14.00 -0.36 1.05
CA LEU A 9 13.07 -1.18 0.30
C LEU A 9 13.70 -1.46 -1.07
N SER A 10 14.48 -2.53 -1.15
CA SER A 10 15.16 -2.95 -2.37
C SER A 10 14.10 -3.48 -3.34
N LEU A 11 13.71 -2.66 -4.31
CA LEU A 11 12.83 -3.03 -5.42
C LEU A 11 13.54 -3.93 -6.46
N SER A 12 14.74 -4.46 -6.16
CA SER A 12 15.53 -5.30 -7.07
C SER A 12 14.80 -6.57 -7.52
N CYS A 13 13.78 -7.03 -6.77
CA CYS A 13 12.91 -8.13 -7.15
C CYS A 13 11.93 -7.82 -8.29
N LEU A 14 11.67 -6.54 -8.59
CA LEU A 14 10.82 -6.10 -9.71
C LEU A 14 11.60 -6.00 -11.04
N SER A 15 12.93 -6.00 -11.00
CA SER A 15 13.79 -5.67 -12.14
C SER A 15 14.04 -6.84 -13.12
N LYS A 16 13.79 -8.10 -12.74
CA LYS A 16 14.35 -9.25 -13.47
C LYS A 16 13.53 -9.84 -14.63
N LYS A 17 12.38 -9.29 -15.00
CA LYS A 17 11.73 -9.66 -16.27
C LYS A 17 11.15 -8.42 -16.94
N SER A 18 11.54 -8.23 -18.20
CA SER A 18 10.99 -7.28 -19.15
C SER A 18 9.48 -7.46 -19.29
N THR A 19 8.71 -6.91 -18.35
CA THR A 19 7.32 -6.55 -18.52
C THR A 19 7.27 -5.08 -18.16
N GLY A 20 7.22 -4.21 -19.17
CA GLY A 20 7.26 -2.77 -18.99
C GLY A 20 6.23 -2.34 -17.94
N LEU A 21 6.72 -1.91 -16.78
CA LEU A 21 5.94 -1.17 -15.79
C LEU A 21 5.72 0.25 -16.31
N THR A 22 5.19 0.40 -17.52
CA THR A 22 4.93 1.72 -18.10
C THR A 22 3.80 2.34 -17.30
N ILE A 23 4.12 3.35 -16.51
CA ILE A 23 3.11 4.06 -15.73
C ILE A 23 2.36 4.99 -16.68
N GLU A 24 1.11 4.64 -16.96
CA GLU A 24 0.26 5.45 -17.82
C GLU A 24 -0.31 6.67 -17.08
N ARG A 25 -0.44 7.78 -17.82
CA ARG A 25 -0.93 9.07 -17.31
C ARG A 25 -2.28 8.98 -16.59
N GLU A 26 -3.11 8.00 -16.95
CA GLU A 26 -4.43 7.79 -16.35
C GLU A 26 -4.37 7.33 -14.89
N GLN A 27 -3.30 6.63 -14.49
CA GLN A 27 -3.14 6.15 -13.12
C GLN A 27 -2.88 7.29 -12.11
N LEU A 28 -2.60 8.49 -12.60
CA LEU A 28 -2.27 9.69 -11.82
C LEU A 28 -3.50 10.58 -11.53
N ARG A 29 -4.65 10.36 -12.18
CA ARG A 29 -5.79 11.31 -12.14
C ARG A 29 -6.70 11.22 -10.91
N ASN A 30 -6.45 10.32 -9.96
CA ASN A 30 -7.37 10.03 -8.84
C ASN A 30 -6.71 10.19 -7.47
N VAL A 31 -6.07 11.35 -7.24
CA VAL A 31 -5.39 11.66 -5.98
C VAL A 31 -6.27 12.56 -5.12
N LYS A 32 -6.90 11.98 -4.10
CA LYS A 32 -7.73 12.71 -3.13
C LYS A 32 -6.96 13.19 -1.89
N SER A 33 -5.63 13.05 -1.87
CA SER A 33 -4.81 13.41 -0.70
C SER A 33 -4.83 14.93 -0.48
N THR A 34 -5.50 15.38 0.57
CA THR A 34 -5.55 16.79 0.95
C THR A 34 -4.29 17.24 1.70
N SER A 35 -3.65 16.34 2.45
CA SER A 35 -2.42 16.62 3.19
C SER A 35 -1.18 16.41 2.30
N ALA A 36 -0.26 17.36 2.34
CA ALA A 36 1.08 17.26 1.75
C ALA A 36 2.03 16.51 2.69
N GLY A 37 3.00 15.80 2.11
CA GLY A 37 4.12 15.22 2.85
C GLY A 37 5.19 16.26 3.14
N PRO A 38 6.40 15.82 3.57
CA PRO A 38 7.55 16.69 3.78
C PRO A 38 7.97 17.48 2.53
N ASP A 39 7.62 16.99 1.34
CA ASP A 39 7.88 17.60 0.04
C ASP A 39 6.93 18.77 -0.31
N GLY A 40 5.90 19.02 0.51
CA GLY A 40 4.92 20.09 0.24
C GLY A 40 3.96 19.79 -0.92
N ILE A 41 4.07 18.61 -1.56
CA ILE A 41 3.25 18.27 -2.72
C ILE A 41 1.94 17.64 -2.26
N SER A 42 0.84 18.39 -2.40
CA SER A 42 -0.53 17.90 -2.14
C SER A 42 -1.17 17.28 -3.37
N GLY A 43 -2.20 16.45 -3.17
CA GLY A 43 -2.99 15.91 -4.28
C GLY A 43 -3.72 16.99 -5.09
N LYS A 44 -4.14 18.07 -4.43
CA LYS A 44 -4.75 19.23 -5.09
C LYS A 44 -3.74 19.93 -6.01
N LEU A 45 -2.50 20.12 -5.54
CA LEU A 45 -1.43 20.68 -6.36
C LEU A 45 -1.17 19.83 -7.61
N LEU A 46 -1.07 18.50 -7.44
CA LEU A 46 -0.89 17.59 -8.57
C LEU A 46 -2.05 17.65 -9.57
N TYR A 47 -3.28 17.76 -9.06
CA TYR A 47 -4.46 17.90 -9.91
C TYR A 47 -4.44 19.22 -10.71
N SER A 48 -4.05 20.32 -10.06
CA SER A 48 -3.97 21.64 -10.69
C SER A 48 -2.79 21.83 -11.64
N ALA A 49 -1.66 21.16 -11.39
CA ALA A 49 -0.43 21.31 -12.19
C ALA A 49 -0.50 20.69 -13.60
N GLY A 50 -1.58 19.99 -13.94
CA GLY A 50 -1.87 19.56 -15.32
C GLY A 50 -1.00 18.42 -15.84
N LEU A 51 -1.06 18.21 -17.17
CA LEU A 51 -0.46 17.06 -17.86
C LEU A 51 1.08 17.08 -17.90
N GLU A 52 1.69 18.24 -17.75
CA GLU A 52 3.16 18.40 -17.76
C GLU A 52 3.80 17.75 -16.54
N LEU A 53 3.30 18.07 -15.34
CA LEU A 53 3.80 17.47 -14.10
C LEU A 53 3.57 15.95 -14.08
N VAL A 54 2.41 15.52 -14.60
CA VAL A 54 2.08 14.09 -14.76
C VAL A 54 3.13 13.40 -15.63
N SER A 55 3.53 14.00 -16.75
CA SER A 55 4.54 13.41 -17.65
C SER A 55 5.92 13.33 -17.00
N PHE A 56 6.31 14.36 -16.23
CA PHE A 56 7.55 14.36 -15.47
C PHE A 56 7.58 13.25 -14.39
N LEU A 57 6.48 13.11 -13.63
CA LEU A 57 6.35 12.05 -12.62
C LEU A 57 6.41 10.65 -13.24
N VAL A 58 5.82 10.43 -14.42
CA VAL A 58 5.92 9.15 -15.13
C VAL A 58 7.38 8.80 -15.43
N THR A 59 8.17 9.75 -15.94
CA THR A 59 9.59 9.54 -16.22
C THR A 59 10.36 9.17 -14.95
N ILE A 60 10.12 9.90 -13.86
CA ILE A 60 10.75 9.61 -12.55
C ILE A 60 10.37 8.22 -12.06
N PHE A 61 9.08 7.88 -12.04
CA PHE A 61 8.65 6.60 -11.50
C PHE A 61 9.22 5.43 -12.32
N ASN A 62 9.22 5.54 -13.65
CA ASN A 62 9.82 4.53 -14.51
C ASN A 62 11.33 4.37 -14.20
N HIS A 63 12.04 5.48 -13.98
CA HIS A 63 13.45 5.44 -13.59
C HIS A 63 13.65 4.73 -12.25
N CYS A 64 12.87 5.12 -11.22
CA CYS A 64 12.88 4.50 -9.89
C CYS A 64 12.65 2.98 -9.97
N VAL A 65 11.61 2.56 -10.69
CA VAL A 65 11.26 1.14 -10.84
C VAL A 65 12.35 0.36 -11.59
N ASN A 66 12.86 0.90 -12.69
CA ASN A 66 13.89 0.23 -13.51
C ASN A 66 15.22 0.06 -12.76
N LYS A 67 15.61 1.07 -11.98
CA LYS A 67 16.85 1.07 -11.19
C LYS A 67 16.68 0.45 -9.81
N GLY A 68 15.44 0.21 -9.37
CA GLY A 68 15.13 -0.29 -8.04
C GLY A 68 15.44 0.72 -6.93
N ILE A 69 15.35 2.02 -7.22
CA ILE A 69 15.65 3.12 -6.29
C ILE A 69 14.40 3.92 -5.95
N VAL A 70 14.47 4.70 -4.88
CA VAL A 70 13.43 5.65 -4.47
C VAL A 70 14.13 6.96 -4.09
N ILE A 71 13.51 8.09 -4.42
CA ILE A 71 13.98 9.43 -4.05
C ILE A 71 14.04 9.56 -2.53
N ASP A 72 15.10 10.17 -1.99
CA ASP A 72 15.33 10.22 -0.55
C ASP A 72 14.23 11.00 0.19
N GLU A 73 13.75 12.11 -0.37
CA GLU A 73 12.64 12.88 0.21
C GLU A 73 11.35 12.06 0.29
N TRP A 74 11.16 11.09 -0.60
CA TRP A 74 9.97 10.22 -0.61
C TRP A 74 10.01 9.15 0.46
N ARG A 75 11.17 8.91 1.08
CA ARG A 75 11.33 8.02 2.24
C ARG A 75 10.95 8.70 3.55
N LEU A 76 10.80 10.02 3.54
CA LEU A 76 10.45 10.81 4.71
C LEU A 76 8.92 10.91 4.89
N GLY A 77 8.49 11.14 6.11
CA GLY A 77 7.09 11.37 6.44
C GLY A 77 6.92 12.22 7.69
N ASN A 78 5.90 13.09 7.67
CA ASN A 78 5.53 13.86 8.85
C ASN A 78 4.67 12.99 9.76
N ILE A 79 5.08 12.78 11.01
CA ILE A 79 4.31 11.99 11.98
C ILE A 79 3.19 12.83 12.56
N LYS A 80 1.95 12.41 12.32
CA LYS A 80 0.74 12.99 12.91
C LYS A 80 0.08 11.97 13.86
N PRO A 81 0.07 12.22 15.18
CA PRO A 81 -0.64 11.38 16.13
C PRO A 81 -2.17 11.48 15.92
N ILE A 82 -2.86 10.35 15.94
CA ILE A 82 -4.32 10.27 15.90
C ILE A 82 -4.83 9.50 17.13
N PRO A 83 -5.80 10.01 17.90
CA PRO A 83 -6.34 9.30 19.07
C PRO A 83 -6.89 7.91 18.73
N LYS A 84 -6.60 6.92 19.59
CA LYS A 84 -7.22 5.58 19.57
C LYS A 84 -8.54 5.54 20.31
N VAL A 85 -8.63 6.32 21.39
CA VAL A 85 -9.73 6.36 22.35
C VAL A 85 -10.23 7.80 22.53
N GLN A 86 -11.43 7.94 23.09
CA GLN A 86 -11.94 9.22 23.57
C GLN A 86 -11.04 9.68 24.74
N ASN A 87 -10.49 10.90 24.68
CA ASN A 87 -9.61 11.49 25.72
C ASN A 87 -8.29 10.74 25.94
N PRO A 88 -7.35 10.75 24.98
CA PRO A 88 -6.04 10.12 25.12
C PRO A 88 -5.20 10.81 26.21
N THR A 89 -4.59 10.04 27.11
CA THR A 89 -3.76 10.56 28.20
C THR A 89 -2.30 10.11 28.09
N THR A 90 -2.05 8.97 27.43
CA THR A 90 -0.71 8.43 27.22
C THR A 90 -0.35 8.37 25.73
N PRO A 91 0.94 8.34 25.37
CA PRO A 91 1.36 8.12 23.98
C PRO A 91 0.82 6.81 23.37
N SER A 92 0.61 5.77 24.20
CA SER A 92 0.04 4.49 23.77
C SER A 92 -1.41 4.63 23.28
N ASP A 93 -2.13 5.63 23.78
CA ASP A 93 -3.50 5.96 23.38
C ASP A 93 -3.58 6.65 22.01
N MET A 94 -2.44 6.91 21.37
CA MET A 94 -2.36 7.51 20.05
C MET A 94 -1.77 6.54 19.01
N ARG A 95 -2.17 6.72 17.75
CA ARG A 95 -1.57 6.06 16.59
C ARG A 95 -0.65 7.08 15.90
N PRO A 96 0.65 6.83 15.79
CA PRO A 96 1.50 7.64 14.93
C PRO A 96 1.18 7.29 13.46
N ILE A 97 0.66 8.25 12.70
CA ILE A 97 0.44 8.10 11.26
C ILE A 97 1.49 8.90 10.51
N ALA A 98 2.25 8.25 9.63
CA ALA A 98 3.20 8.93 8.75
C ALA A 98 2.46 9.51 7.53
N ILE A 99 2.52 10.83 7.38
CA ILE A 99 2.06 11.53 6.18
C ILE A 99 3.24 11.60 5.21
N THR A 100 3.24 10.71 4.23
CA THR A 100 4.28 10.61 3.20
C THR A 100 3.97 11.47 1.98
N SER A 101 5.00 11.66 1.15
CA SER A 101 4.93 12.33 -0.16
C SER A 101 3.75 11.84 -1.01
N THR A 102 3.03 12.76 -1.62
CA THR A 102 1.90 12.41 -2.49
C THR A 102 2.32 11.66 -3.75
N PRO A 103 3.33 12.13 -4.52
CA PRO A 103 3.94 11.34 -5.59
C PRO A 103 4.34 9.92 -5.17
N CYS A 104 4.98 9.77 -4.00
CA CYS A 104 5.39 8.46 -3.48
C CYS A 104 4.20 7.50 -3.31
N LYS A 105 3.12 7.95 -2.63
CA LYS A 105 1.88 7.16 -2.45
C LYS A 105 1.26 6.70 -3.78
N ILE A 106 1.39 7.52 -4.83
CA ILE A 106 0.87 7.16 -6.14
C ILE A 106 1.70 6.05 -6.77
N MET A 107 3.02 6.17 -6.74
CA MET A 107 3.95 5.15 -7.21
C MET A 107 3.71 3.82 -6.47
N GLU A 108 3.62 3.86 -5.14
CA GLU A 108 3.32 2.70 -4.30
C GLU A 108 2.01 2.03 -4.70
N ARG A 109 0.94 2.81 -4.94
CA ARG A 109 -0.35 2.27 -5.36
C ARG A 109 -0.26 1.55 -6.71
N ILE A 110 0.48 2.10 -7.66
CA ILE A 110 0.66 1.49 -8.98
C ILE A 110 1.44 0.18 -8.85
N ILE A 111 2.56 0.20 -8.14
CA ILE A 111 3.39 -0.99 -7.89
C ILE A 111 2.56 -2.06 -7.16
N THR A 112 1.82 -1.68 -6.11
CA THR A 112 0.98 -2.58 -5.32
C THR A 112 -0.08 -3.28 -6.18
N LYS A 113 -0.76 -2.55 -7.07
CA LYS A 113 -1.73 -3.16 -8.00
C LYS A 113 -1.08 -4.24 -8.87
N GLN A 114 0.12 -3.97 -9.40
CA GLN A 114 0.83 -4.91 -10.26
C GLN A 114 1.31 -6.14 -9.49
N ILE A 115 1.89 -5.93 -8.30
CA ILE A 115 2.31 -7.02 -7.41
C ILE A 115 1.10 -7.88 -7.03
N LEU A 116 -0.01 -7.28 -6.59
CA LEU A 116 -1.21 -8.03 -6.23
C LEU A 116 -1.76 -8.84 -7.40
N ARG A 117 -1.70 -8.33 -8.64
CA ARG A 117 -2.09 -9.10 -9.83
C ARG A 117 -1.25 -10.36 -10.00
N LEU A 118 0.06 -10.29 -9.76
CA LEU A 118 0.97 -11.44 -9.88
C LEU A 118 0.82 -12.43 -8.72
N VAL A 119 0.80 -11.93 -7.49
CA VAL A 119 0.78 -12.73 -6.26
C VAL A 119 -0.57 -13.44 -6.09
N ARG A 120 -1.68 -12.80 -6.46
CA ARG A 120 -3.03 -13.37 -6.32
C ARG A 120 -3.26 -14.66 -7.11
N VAL A 121 -2.57 -14.83 -8.23
CA VAL A 121 -2.75 -16.01 -9.10
C VAL A 121 -1.98 -17.22 -8.59
N ARG A 122 -0.85 -17.02 -7.88
CA ARG A 122 0.10 -18.11 -7.61
C ARG A 122 0.52 -18.28 -6.16
N LEU A 123 0.40 -17.24 -5.33
CA LEU A 123 1.05 -17.20 -4.02
C LEU A 123 0.07 -16.97 -2.86
N LEU A 124 -1.13 -16.42 -3.12
CA LEU A 124 -2.11 -16.19 -2.06
C LEU A 124 -2.96 -17.43 -1.80
N THR A 125 -3.07 -17.79 -0.52
CA THR A 125 -3.95 -18.88 -0.10
C THR A 125 -5.42 -18.45 -0.18
N ASN A 126 -6.32 -19.42 -0.32
CA ASN A 126 -7.77 -19.16 -0.25
C ASN A 126 -8.26 -18.70 1.12
N LYS A 127 -7.40 -18.74 2.15
CA LYS A 127 -7.68 -18.28 3.52
C LYS A 127 -7.14 -16.86 3.79
N GLN A 128 -6.53 -16.20 2.81
CA GLN A 128 -6.17 -14.78 2.92
C GLN A 128 -7.41 -13.93 2.60
N PHE A 129 -7.93 -13.20 3.59
CA PHE A 129 -9.12 -12.35 3.43
C PHE A 129 -8.83 -10.85 3.56
N GLY A 130 -7.85 -10.48 4.40
CA GLY A 130 -7.47 -9.08 4.59
C GLY A 130 -6.75 -8.51 3.37
N PHE A 131 -7.04 -7.23 3.09
CA PHE A 131 -6.35 -6.42 2.07
C PHE A 131 -6.47 -6.92 0.62
N LEU A 132 -7.46 -7.77 0.32
CA LEU A 132 -7.73 -8.27 -1.03
C LEU A 132 -9.08 -7.81 -1.55
N THR A 133 -9.11 -7.31 -2.79
CA THR A 133 -10.36 -6.94 -3.46
C THR A 133 -11.29 -8.14 -3.58
N GLY A 134 -12.57 -7.95 -3.24
CA GLY A 134 -13.59 -9.01 -3.32
C GLY A 134 -13.51 -10.05 -2.20
N ARG A 135 -12.80 -9.75 -1.11
CA ARG A 135 -12.82 -10.53 0.14
C ARG A 135 -13.07 -9.60 1.31
N SER A 136 -13.76 -10.11 2.32
CA SER A 136 -14.21 -9.33 3.47
C SER A 136 -14.00 -10.07 4.79
N THR A 137 -14.26 -9.37 5.90
CA THR A 137 -14.24 -9.96 7.24
C THR A 137 -15.36 -10.99 7.45
N THR A 138 -16.50 -10.84 6.77
CA THR A 138 -17.60 -11.81 6.82
C THR A 138 -17.22 -13.10 6.11
N ASP A 139 -16.53 -13.03 4.96
CA ASP A 139 -16.02 -14.22 4.27
C ASP A 139 -15.06 -15.03 5.17
N ALA A 140 -14.22 -14.32 5.95
CA ALA A 140 -13.31 -14.94 6.89
C ALA A 140 -14.05 -15.65 8.04
N LEU A 141 -15.11 -15.02 8.58
CA LEU A 141 -15.95 -15.63 9.60
C LEU A 141 -16.65 -16.89 9.07
N HIS A 142 -17.28 -16.81 7.91
CA HIS A 142 -17.94 -17.96 7.28
C HIS A 142 -16.97 -19.11 6.99
N SER A 143 -15.74 -18.81 6.58
CA SER A 143 -14.74 -19.86 6.34
C SER A 143 -14.36 -20.59 7.63
N LYS A 144 -14.32 -19.90 8.77
CA LYS A 144 -14.05 -20.52 10.08
C LYS A 144 -15.20 -21.40 10.55
N SER A 145 -16.44 -20.95 10.37
CA SER A 145 -17.63 -21.72 10.77
C SER A 145 -17.72 -23.05 10.02
N LYS A 146 -17.41 -23.08 8.72
CA LYS A 146 -17.37 -24.33 7.93
C LYS A 146 -16.33 -25.34 8.42
N ILE A 147 -15.20 -24.88 8.95
CA ILE A 147 -14.15 -25.76 9.49
C ILE A 147 -14.65 -26.43 10.77
N LYS A 148 -15.37 -25.70 11.63
CA LYS A 148 -15.90 -26.24 12.89
C LYS A 148 -16.96 -27.33 12.63
N PHE A 149 -17.92 -27.07 11.75
CA PHE A 149 -18.93 -28.05 11.35
C PHE A 149 -18.34 -29.30 10.68
N LYS A 150 -17.33 -29.14 9.83
CA LYS A 150 -16.71 -30.29 9.15
C LYS A 150 -15.92 -31.19 10.12
N ASN A 151 -15.33 -30.60 11.16
CA ASN A 151 -14.65 -31.35 12.21
C ASN A 151 -15.66 -32.04 13.15
N GLU A 152 -16.80 -31.42 13.46
CA GLU A 152 -17.85 -32.03 14.30
C GLU A 152 -18.50 -33.25 13.60
N ILE A 153 -18.75 -33.19 12.29
CA ILE A 153 -19.29 -34.32 11.50
C ILE A 153 -18.29 -35.48 11.36
N GLN A 154 -16.98 -35.20 11.36
CA GLN A 154 -15.95 -36.25 11.31
C GLN A 154 -15.88 -37.03 12.63
N ILE A 155 -16.06 -36.34 13.77
CA ILE A 155 -16.05 -36.98 15.10
C ILE A 155 -17.30 -37.86 15.28
N SER A 156 -18.47 -37.42 14.82
CA SER A 156 -19.73 -38.18 14.94
C SER A 156 -19.86 -39.37 13.99
N ASN A 157 -19.01 -39.47 12.97
CA ASN A 157 -18.99 -40.61 12.02
C ASN A 157 -17.84 -41.59 12.30
N SER A 158 -17.09 -41.39 13.40
CA SER A 158 -16.00 -42.25 13.87
C SER A 158 -16.31 -42.95 15.21
N GLU A 159 -17.53 -42.78 15.72
CA GLU A 159 -18.15 -43.57 16.79
C GLU A 159 -19.18 -44.54 16.17
#